data_AF-A0A9W6QNN8-F1
#
_entry.id   AF-A0A9W6QNN8-F1
#
_cell.length_a   1.000
_cell.length_b   1.000
_cell.length_c   1.000
_cell.angle_alpha   90.00
_cell.angle_beta   90.00
_cell.angle_gamma   90.00
#
_symmetry.space_group_name_H-M   'P 1'
#
loop_
_entity.id
_entity.type
_entity.pdbx_description
1 polymer ?
#
loop_
_entity_poly.entity_id
_entity_poly.type
_entity_poly.pdbx_seq_one_letter_code
_entity_poly.pdbx_strand_id
1 'polypeptide(L)'
;MFDDGARVAAMYDNRPADVAVRYRTSDIGERVAILPATCKVGAHSLARVGYRAQASEQDGVVRVSCNACNENVDVDHFWALTLVGAPPARVELDDTPYADVVPVMVDPRGKSARVP
;
A
#
# COMPACT_ATOMS: atom_id res chain seq x y z
N MET A 1 -28.35 22.65 -16.23
CA MET A 1 -27.50 22.55 -15.02
C MET A 1 -27.16 21.08 -14.78
N PHE A 2 -26.35 20.49 -15.65
CA PHE A 2 -25.63 19.25 -15.39
C PHE A 2 -24.34 19.40 -16.17
N ASP A 3 -23.27 19.67 -15.44
CA ASP A 3 -21.96 19.97 -16.00
C ASP A 3 -21.31 18.67 -16.48
N ASP A 4 -21.09 18.63 -17.79
CA ASP A 4 -20.29 17.65 -18.52
C ASP A 4 -18.84 17.82 -18.10
N GLY A 5 -18.47 17.12 -17.02
CA GLY A 5 -17.17 17.21 -16.38
C GLY A 5 -16.51 15.83 -16.30
N ALA A 6 -16.51 15.09 -17.41
CA ALA A 6 -15.69 13.89 -17.61
C ALA A 6 -14.20 14.27 -17.58
N ARG A 7 -13.71 14.66 -16.40
CA ARG A 7 -12.29 14.64 -16.10
C ARG A 7 -11.90 13.18 -16.06
N VAL A 8 -11.14 12.78 -17.06
CA VAL A 8 -10.37 11.54 -17.12
C VAL A 8 -9.32 11.59 -15.99
N ALA A 9 -9.79 11.50 -14.75
CA ALA A 9 -8.93 11.21 -13.61
C ALA A 9 -8.51 9.77 -13.81
N ALA A 10 -7.22 9.59 -14.12
CA ALA A 10 -6.57 8.31 -14.12
C ALA A 10 -7.08 7.48 -12.94
N MET A 11 -7.34 6.20 -13.22
CA MET A 11 -7.83 5.16 -12.32
C MET A 11 -6.87 4.89 -11.14
N TYR A 12 -6.51 5.90 -10.37
CA TYR A 12 -5.89 5.76 -9.08
C TYR A 12 -7.00 5.56 -8.06
N ASP A 13 -7.59 4.37 -8.11
CA ASP A 13 -8.20 3.67 -6.98
C ASP A 13 -8.45 4.53 -5.72
N ASN A 14 -9.65 5.12 -5.59
CA ASN A 14 -10.07 5.97 -4.45
C ASN A 14 -10.31 5.16 -3.17
N ARG A 15 -9.63 4.02 -2.98
CA ARG A 15 -9.82 3.19 -1.79
C ARG A 15 -9.22 3.89 -0.56
N PRO A 16 -9.85 3.73 0.61
CA PRO A 16 -9.25 4.18 1.86
C PRO A 16 -7.91 3.47 2.07
N ALA A 17 -6.91 4.19 2.57
CA ALA A 17 -5.63 3.60 2.93
C ALA A 17 -5.84 2.49 3.98
N ASP A 18 -5.13 1.38 3.82
CA ASP A 18 -5.15 0.24 4.75
C ASP A 18 -4.63 0.68 6.12
N VAL A 19 -3.50 1.39 6.14
CA VAL A 19 -2.81 1.86 7.35
C VAL A 19 -1.85 3.01 7.02
N ALA A 20 -1.45 3.79 8.03
CA ALA A 20 -0.36 4.76 7.85
C ALA A 20 1.01 4.06 7.79
N VAL A 21 1.91 4.59 6.94
CA VAL A 21 3.32 4.18 6.93
C VAL A 21 3.94 4.48 8.29
N ARG A 22 4.64 3.49 8.84
CA ARG A 22 5.46 3.65 10.03
C ARG A 22 6.82 4.19 9.64
N TYR A 23 7.32 5.13 10.42
CA TYR A 23 8.63 5.73 10.21
C TYR A 23 9.50 5.51 11.43
N ARG A 24 10.78 5.26 11.21
CA ARG A 24 11.81 5.36 12.23
C ARG A 24 12.85 6.38 11.82
N THR A 25 13.58 6.89 12.80
CA THR A 25 14.76 7.72 12.55
C THR A 25 15.99 6.83 12.70
N SER A 26 16.87 6.84 11.71
CA SER A 26 18.17 6.18 11.77
C SER A 26 19.10 6.89 12.76
N ASP A 27 20.17 6.23 13.21
CA ASP A 27 21.19 6.82 14.10
C ASP A 27 21.83 8.10 13.54
N ILE A 28 21.85 8.26 12.21
CA ILE A 28 22.34 9.45 11.51
C ILE A 28 21.26 10.50 11.24
N GLY A 29 20.06 10.36 11.82
CA GLY A 29 18.97 11.32 11.69
C GLY A 29 18.11 11.16 10.43
N GLU A 30 18.35 10.13 9.61
CA GLU A 30 17.56 9.88 8.39
C GLU A 30 16.16 9.35 8.72
N ARG A 31 15.15 9.84 8.00
CA ARG A 31 13.79 9.30 8.06
C ARG A 31 13.70 8.04 7.22
N VAL A 32 13.47 6.90 7.86
CA VAL A 32 13.34 5.61 7.20
C VAL A 32 11.88 5.15 7.29
N ALA A 33 11.26 4.94 6.12
CA ALA A 33 9.93 4.35 6.05
C ALA A 33 10.02 2.84 6.21
N ILE A 34 9.21 2.30 7.12
CA ILE A 34 9.06 0.87 7.32
C ILE A 34 7.82 0.44 6.57
N LEU A 35 8.00 -0.40 5.56
CA LEU A 35 6.92 -1.06 4.83
C LEU A 35 6.73 -2.47 5.38
N PRO A 36 5.53 -3.06 5.23
CA PRO A 36 5.34 -4.48 5.56
C PRO A 36 6.34 -5.32 4.76
N ALA A 37 6.92 -6.34 5.37
CA ALA A 37 7.79 -7.29 4.69
C ALA A 37 7.00 -8.41 4.00
N THR A 38 5.71 -8.54 4.31
CA THR A 38 4.79 -9.51 3.73
C THR A 38 3.75 -8.83 2.83
N CYS A 39 3.36 -9.50 1.75
CA CYS A 39 2.32 -9.01 0.86
C CYS A 39 0.96 -8.90 1.57
N LYS A 40 0.02 -8.15 0.98
CA LYS A 40 -1.29 -7.89 1.58
C LYS A 40 -2.10 -9.17 1.88
N VAL A 41 -1.89 -10.21 1.08
CA VAL A 41 -2.51 -11.53 1.24
C VAL A 41 -1.90 -12.30 2.42
N GLY A 42 -0.73 -11.93 2.91
CA GLY A 42 -0.01 -12.67 3.95
C GLY A 42 0.82 -13.85 3.42
N ALA A 43 0.80 -14.12 2.11
CA ALA A 43 1.33 -15.35 1.52
C ALA A 43 2.80 -15.26 1.05
N HIS A 44 3.28 -14.06 0.71
CA HIS A 44 4.59 -13.87 0.07
C HIS A 44 5.43 -12.84 0.83
N SER A 45 6.72 -13.14 1.01
CA SER A 45 7.69 -12.17 1.51
C SER A 45 8.15 -11.23 0.39
N LEU A 46 7.87 -9.94 0.51
CA LEU A 46 8.23 -8.89 -0.45
C LEU A 46 9.74 -8.77 -0.65
N ALA A 47 10.53 -9.11 0.37
CA ALA A 47 11.99 -9.18 0.26
C ALA A 47 12.45 -10.32 -0.67
N ARG A 48 11.68 -11.42 -0.76
CA ARG A 48 12.01 -12.59 -1.59
C ARG A 48 11.46 -12.50 -3.00
N VAL A 49 10.18 -12.15 -3.15
CA VAL A 49 9.51 -12.10 -4.47
C VAL A 49 9.67 -10.75 -5.16
N GLY A 50 10.13 -9.74 -4.43
CA GLY A 50 10.21 -8.36 -4.89
C GLY A 50 8.86 -7.65 -4.86
N TYR A 51 8.93 -6.32 -4.87
CA TYR A 51 7.75 -5.46 -4.83
C TYR A 51 7.94 -4.21 -5.69
N ARG A 52 6.83 -3.56 -6.03
CA ARG A 52 6.77 -2.26 -6.69
C ARG A 52 6.11 -1.26 -5.75
N ALA A 53 6.84 -0.22 -5.38
CA ALA A 53 6.30 0.90 -4.61
C ALA A 53 6.08 2.10 -5.54
N GLN A 54 4.86 2.64 -5.53
CA GLN A 54 4.52 3.92 -6.17
C GLN A 54 4.02 4.87 -5.10
N ALA A 55 4.79 5.93 -4.83
CA ALA A 55 4.37 7.04 -4.00
C ALA A 55 3.62 8.07 -4.86
N SER A 56 2.44 8.47 -4.43
CA SER A 56 1.73 9.63 -4.97
C SER A 56 1.78 10.73 -3.91
N GLU A 57 2.56 11.77 -4.18
CA GLU A 57 2.66 12.95 -3.30
C GLU A 57 1.34 13.74 -3.27
N GLN A 58 0.57 13.72 -4.36
CA GLN A 58 -0.72 14.41 -4.45
C GLN A 58 -1.78 13.77 -3.56
N ASP A 59 -1.80 12.44 -3.50
CA ASP A 59 -2.75 11.67 -2.70
C ASP A 59 -2.24 11.40 -1.28
N GLY A 60 -0.96 11.65 -1.01
CA GLY A 60 -0.33 11.34 0.27
C GLY A 60 -0.34 9.84 0.58
N VAL A 61 -0.26 8.97 -0.43
CA VAL A 61 -0.25 7.52 -0.27
C VAL A 61 0.88 6.86 -1.05
N VAL A 62 1.43 5.79 -0.49
CA VAL A 62 2.32 4.87 -1.18
C VAL A 62 1.63 3.54 -1.38
N ARG A 63 1.62 3.08 -2.63
CA ARG A 63 1.05 1.80 -3.02
C ARG A 63 2.17 0.80 -3.19
N VAL A 64 2.10 -0.30 -2.45
CA VAL A 64 3.11 -1.36 -2.48
C VAL A 64 2.49 -2.63 -3.05
N SER A 65 2.85 -2.94 -4.29
CA SER A 65 2.38 -4.12 -5.03
C SER A 65 3.40 -5.25 -4.94
N CYS A 66 2.94 -6.45 -4.59
CA CYS A 66 3.75 -7.67 -4.61
C CYS A 66 3.90 -8.19 -6.04
N ASN A 67 5.12 -8.46 -6.51
CA ASN A 67 5.34 -8.94 -7.88
C ASN A 67 4.64 -10.28 -8.17
N ALA A 68 4.66 -11.22 -7.21
CA ALA A 68 3.99 -12.52 -7.37
C ALA A 68 2.45 -12.41 -7.37
N CYS A 69 1.87 -11.59 -6.49
CA CYS A 69 0.41 -11.40 -6.46
C CYS A 69 -0.09 -10.55 -7.64
N ASN A 70 0.76 -9.68 -8.20
CA ASN A 70 0.44 -8.86 -9.37
C ASN A 70 0.15 -9.73 -10.62
N GLU A 71 0.64 -10.97 -10.67
CA GLU A 71 0.29 -11.92 -11.74
C GLU A 71 -1.18 -12.41 -11.64
N ASN A 72 -1.83 -12.21 -10.49
CA ASN A 72 -3.22 -12.59 -10.26
C ASN A 72 -4.13 -11.35 -10.19
N VAL A 73 -4.84 -11.08 -11.28
CA VAL A 73 -5.72 -9.91 -11.44
C VAL A 73 -6.93 -9.91 -10.48
N ASP A 74 -7.30 -11.07 -9.94
CA ASP A 74 -8.46 -11.21 -9.05
C ASP A 74 -8.13 -10.98 -7.57
N VAL A 75 -6.88 -10.65 -7.24
CA VAL A 75 -6.42 -10.45 -5.87
C VAL A 75 -6.05 -8.99 -5.62
N ASP A 76 -6.56 -8.42 -4.53
CA ASP A 76 -6.08 -7.15 -3.99
C ASP A 76 -4.63 -7.33 -3.52
N HIS A 77 -3.71 -6.96 -4.41
CA HIS A 77 -2.28 -7.25 -4.29
C HIS A 77 -1.45 -6.02 -3.90
N PHE A 78 -2.12 -4.90 -3.62
CA PHE A 78 -1.49 -3.63 -3.27
C PHE A 78 -1.87 -3.20 -1.86
N TRP A 79 -0.84 -3.00 -1.03
CA TRP A 79 -1.00 -2.23 0.20
C TRP A 79 -1.15 -0.76 -0.16
N ALA A 80 -2.22 -0.11 0.30
CA ALA A 80 -2.36 1.34 0.26
C ALA A 80 -1.93 1.92 1.61
N LEU A 81 -0.77 2.56 1.68
CA LEU A 81 -0.23 3.08 2.93
C LEU A 81 -0.21 4.61 2.91
N THR A 82 -0.77 5.26 3.93
CA THR A 82 -0.75 6.73 4.02
C THR A 82 0.66 7.22 4.34
N LEU A 83 1.22 8.06 3.47
CA LEU A 83 2.46 8.79 3.73
C LEU A 83 2.16 9.93 4.70
N VAL A 84 2.99 10.07 5.73
CA VAL A 84 2.85 11.13 6.72
C VAL A 84 4.13 11.95 6.75
N GLY A 85 4.01 13.25 6.47
CA GLY A 85 5.11 14.21 6.51
C GLY A 85 6.05 14.13 5.30
N ALA A 86 7.31 14.50 5.51
CA ALA A 86 8.31 14.55 4.46
C ALA A 86 8.60 13.15 3.87
N PRO A 87 9.00 13.07 2.58
CA PRO A 87 9.38 11.80 1.95
C PRO A 87 10.54 11.14 2.71
N PRO A 88 10.51 9.80 2.86
CA PRO A 88 11.57 9.08 3.53
C PRO A 88 12.85 9.07 2.68
N ALA A 89 14.01 9.12 3.34
CA ALA A 89 15.30 8.98 2.66
C ALA A 89 15.55 7.52 2.25
N ARG A 90 15.04 6.56 3.04
CA ARG A 90 15.22 5.12 2.82
C ARG A 90 13.97 4.34 3.17
N VAL A 91 13.89 3.12 2.65
CA VAL A 91 12.79 2.18 2.87
C VAL A 91 13.35 0.88 3.43
N GLU A 92 12.69 0.34 4.44
CA GLU A 92 12.98 -0.96 5.02
C GLU A 92 11.71 -1.81 5.10
N LEU A 93 11.90 -3.13 5.12
CA LEU A 93 10.83 -4.11 5.20
C LEU A 93 10.85 -4.75 6.59
N ASP A 94 9.77 -4.56 7.35
CA ASP A 94 9.59 -5.19 8.66
C ASP A 94 8.09 -5.40 8.92
N ASP A 95 7.72 -6.63 9.27
CA ASP A 95 6.33 -6.98 9.61
C ASP A 95 6.00 -6.71 11.08
N THR A 96 7.00 -6.59 11.95
CA THR A 96 6.82 -6.36 13.39
C THR A 96 5.88 -5.19 13.70
N PRO A 97 6.01 -4.00 13.08
CA PRO A 97 5.10 -2.89 13.35
C PRO A 97 3.72 -3.01 12.68
N TYR A 98 3.51 -4.05 11.87
CA TYR A 98 2.27 -4.35 11.16
C TYR A 98 1.61 -5.66 11.61
N ALA A 99 2.14 -6.33 12.64
CA ALA A 99 1.65 -7.63 13.09
C ALA A 99 0.17 -7.62 13.50
N ASP A 100 -0.33 -6.52 14.03
CA ASP A 100 -1.73 -6.34 14.45
C ASP A 100 -2.62 -5.72 13.36
N VAL A 101 -2.07 -5.43 12.17
CA VAL A 101 -2.81 -4.79 11.08
C VAL A 101 -3.50 -5.86 10.26
N VAL A 102 -4.84 -5.88 10.31
CA VAL A 102 -5.64 -6.69 9.39
C VAL A 102 -5.76 -5.93 8.06
N PRO A 103 -5.21 -6.46 6.95
CA PRO A 103 -5.29 -5.79 5.66
C PRO A 103 -6.75 -5.69 5.19
N VAL A 104 -7.14 -4.54 4.62
CA VAL A 104 -8.48 -4.38 4.04
C VAL A 104 -8.47 -4.94 2.63
N MET A 105 -8.86 -6.20 2.50
CA MET A 105 -9.00 -6.85 1.20
C MET A 105 -10.24 -6.30 0.49
N VAL A 106 -10.05 -5.56 -0.61
CA VAL A 106 -11.15 -5.11 -1.46
C VAL A 106 -11.25 -6.05 -2.65
N ASP A 107 -12.33 -6.81 -2.70
CA ASP A 107 -12.65 -7.65 -3.85
C ASP A 107 -12.76 -6.77 -5.11
N PRO A 108 -11.98 -7.02 -6.17
CA PRO A 108 -11.98 -6.19 -7.37
C PRO A 108 -13.33 -6.21 -8.12
N ARG A 109 -14.27 -7.09 -7.73
CA ARG A 109 -15.62 -7.21 -8.28
C ARG A 109 -16.70 -6.68 -7.33
N GLY A 110 -16.32 -6.04 -6.20
CA GLY A 110 -17.24 -5.35 -5.29
C GLY A 110 -17.96 -6.24 -4.28
N LYS A 111 -17.53 -7.48 -4.03
CA LYS A 111 -18.09 -8.31 -2.96
C LYS A 111 -17.17 -8.35 -1.76
N SER A 112 -17.46 -7.55 -0.74
CA SER A 112 -16.83 -7.65 0.58
C SER A 112 -17.09 -9.04 1.18
N ALA A 113 -16.15 -9.96 0.98
CA ALA A 113 -16.17 -11.26 1.64
C ALA A 113 -15.76 -11.05 3.11
N ARG A 114 -16.76 -11.00 3.99
CA ARG A 114 -16.56 -11.14 5.43
C ARG A 114 -16.03 -12.55 5.69
N VAL A 115 -14.78 -12.68 6.13
CA VAL A 115 -14.21 -13.96 6.59
C VAL A 115 -14.89 -14.33 7.92
N PRO A 116 -15.35 -15.59 8.10
CA PRO A 116 -16.01 -16.06 9.32
C PRO A 116 -15.11 -16.10 10.55
#